data_AF-A0A2N3QNH3-F1
#
_entry.id   AF-A0A2N3QNH3-F1
#
_cell.length_a   1.000
_cell.length_b   1.000
_cell.length_c   1.000
_cell.angle_alpha   90.00
_cell.angle_beta   90.00
_cell.angle_gamma   90.00
#
_symmetry.space_group_name_H-M   'P 1'
#
loop_
_entity.id
_entity.type
_entity.pdbx_description
1 polymer ?
#
loop_
_entity_poly.entity_id
_entity_poly.type
_entity_poly.pdbx_seq_one_letter_code
_entity_poly.pdbx_strand_id
1 'polypeptide(L)'
;MATKQSATLLCAAIDKDGEPYTTQIVAFISPGLPYFSLIGMPHAFLGGVRERIHTAMGAQGFTWPATRVTANIMPASRHKDGRTHELAVAASILCANGVLNKALFDHVALFGSLDDDGDWHSAGRVQRVEHLPELVSHLAKQGVRTIIIPAANKDIEPIDGVRIIRVSSLADLTAINEGTRPACDRIDRLVDEARNLMDTRQEALLDACVRELEDAVDTLNGIIEQEDRDPSALESAATAEAEQTIDELQDQLDTLEDKEREEY
;
A
#
# COMPACT_ATOMS: atom_id res chain seq x y z
N MET A 1 11.30 12.26 -30.16
CA MET A 1 10.06 12.82 -29.58
C MET A 1 9.94 12.22 -28.19
N ALA A 2 10.17 12.99 -27.12
CA ALA A 2 10.19 12.45 -25.76
C ALA A 2 8.77 12.01 -25.37
N THR A 3 8.57 10.70 -25.23
CA THR A 3 7.31 10.14 -24.73
C THR A 3 7.06 10.73 -23.35
N LYS A 4 5.96 11.47 -23.15
CA LYS A 4 5.58 11.93 -21.81
C LYS A 4 5.33 10.70 -20.94
N GLN A 5 6.26 10.44 -20.03
CA GLN A 5 6.12 9.41 -19.01
C GLN A 5 5.23 9.99 -17.91
N SER A 6 3.94 9.66 -17.94
CA SER A 6 2.99 10.02 -16.89
C SER A 6 1.97 8.89 -16.72
N ALA A 7 1.67 8.53 -15.47
CA ALA A 7 0.53 7.71 -15.09
C ALA A 7 -0.50 8.58 -14.37
N THR A 8 -1.79 8.27 -14.52
CA THR A 8 -2.85 8.96 -13.78
C THR A 8 -3.32 8.05 -12.66
N LEU A 9 -2.89 8.39 -11.45
CA LEU A 9 -3.35 7.72 -10.24
C LEU A 9 -4.55 8.46 -9.67
N LEU A 10 -5.44 7.72 -9.03
CA LEU A 10 -6.59 8.27 -8.33
C LEU A 10 -6.33 8.31 -6.83
N CYS A 11 -7.02 9.19 -6.14
CA CYS A 11 -7.19 9.20 -4.69
C CYS A 11 -8.52 9.91 -4.41
N ALA A 12 -8.81 10.16 -3.14
CA ALA A 12 -9.91 11.03 -2.75
C ALA A 12 -9.51 11.85 -1.52
N ALA A 13 -10.20 12.96 -1.33
CA ALA A 13 -10.03 13.84 -0.19
C ALA A 13 -11.40 14.27 0.32
N ILE A 14 -11.45 14.72 1.57
CA ILE A 14 -12.61 15.39 2.13
C ILE A 14 -12.39 16.90 2.03
N ASP A 15 -13.37 17.63 1.52
CA ASP A 15 -13.29 19.07 1.50
C ASP A 15 -13.68 19.70 2.85
N LYS A 16 -13.58 21.02 2.94
CA LYS A 16 -13.91 21.77 4.15
C LYS A 16 -15.36 21.60 4.65
N ASP A 17 -16.27 21.15 3.77
CA ASP A 17 -17.69 20.99 4.04
C ASP A 17 -18.01 19.53 4.43
N GLY A 18 -16.99 18.65 4.49
CA GLY A 18 -17.14 17.24 4.84
C GLY A 18 -17.48 16.33 3.66
N GLU A 19 -17.44 16.85 2.43
CA GLU A 19 -17.85 16.10 1.25
C GLU A 19 -16.66 15.41 0.57
N PRO A 20 -16.70 14.08 0.35
CA PRO A 20 -15.64 13.37 -0.34
C PRO A 20 -15.63 13.73 -1.83
N TYR A 21 -14.44 13.82 -2.41
CA TYR A 21 -14.28 14.01 -3.84
C TYR A 21 -13.03 13.34 -4.39
N THR A 22 -13.09 12.94 -5.66
CA THR A 22 -12.00 12.26 -6.34
C THR A 22 -10.88 13.25 -6.67
N THR A 23 -9.65 12.85 -6.36
CA THR A 23 -8.44 13.54 -6.77
C THR A 23 -7.67 12.73 -7.80
N GLN A 24 -6.97 13.42 -8.68
CA GLN A 24 -6.08 12.80 -9.67
C GLN A 24 -4.65 13.26 -9.40
N ILE A 25 -3.72 12.32 -9.39
CA ILE A 25 -2.31 12.53 -9.16
C ILE A 25 -1.55 12.17 -10.43
N VAL A 26 -0.78 13.13 -10.94
CA VAL A 26 0.07 12.94 -12.12
C VAL A 26 1.45 13.49 -11.84
N ALA A 27 2.47 12.64 -11.97
CA ALA A 27 3.86 13.07 -11.95
C ALA A 27 4.43 13.22 -13.36
N PHE A 28 5.31 14.21 -13.51
CA PHE A 28 6.10 14.47 -14.70
C PHE A 28 7.57 14.52 -14.30
N ILE A 29 8.40 13.77 -15.03
CA ILE A 29 9.85 13.83 -14.94
C ILE A 29 10.37 14.51 -16.20
N SER A 30 11.23 15.51 -16.02
CA SER A 30 11.76 16.31 -17.13
C SER A 30 13.25 16.61 -16.95
N PRO A 31 14.02 16.76 -18.05
CA PRO A 31 15.44 17.08 -17.97
C PRO A 31 15.70 18.41 -17.24
N GLY A 32 16.87 18.52 -16.62
CA GLY A 32 17.33 19.73 -15.93
C GLY A 32 17.91 19.43 -14.56
N LEU A 33 18.28 20.49 -13.84
CA LEU A 33 18.80 20.38 -12.47
C LEU A 33 17.75 19.77 -11.53
N PRO A 34 18.17 18.97 -10.53
CA PRO A 34 17.27 18.40 -9.53
C PRO A 34 16.36 19.45 -8.92
N TYR A 35 15.05 19.23 -9.03
CA TYR A 35 14.03 20.11 -8.47
C TYR A 35 12.75 19.32 -8.27
N PHE A 36 12.03 19.59 -7.19
CA PHE A 36 10.74 18.99 -6.91
C PHE A 36 9.69 20.07 -6.72
N SER A 37 8.50 19.87 -7.31
CA SER A 37 7.33 20.71 -7.09
C SER A 37 6.09 19.83 -6.89
N LEU A 38 5.35 20.10 -5.83
CA LEU A 38 4.04 19.54 -5.57
C LEU A 38 2.98 20.64 -5.70
N ILE A 39 2.03 20.46 -6.63
CA ILE A 39 1.01 21.45 -6.95
C ILE A 39 -0.36 20.90 -6.56
N GLY A 40 -1.22 21.75 -5.99
CA GLY A 40 -2.60 21.42 -5.67
C GLY A 40 -2.84 20.91 -4.24
N MET A 41 -1.80 20.88 -3.40
CA MET A 41 -1.91 20.64 -1.96
C MET A 41 -1.91 21.97 -1.16
N PRO A 42 -2.62 22.04 -0.02
CA PRO A 42 -2.55 23.20 0.86
C PRO A 42 -1.14 23.42 1.41
N HIS A 43 -0.75 24.68 1.58
CA HIS A 43 0.61 25.05 2.02
C HIS A 43 1.01 24.42 3.36
N ALA A 44 0.06 24.21 4.27
CA ALA A 44 0.31 23.57 5.57
C ALA A 44 0.87 22.15 5.45
N PHE A 45 0.56 21.43 4.37
CA PHE A 45 0.99 20.04 4.15
C PHE A 45 2.17 19.92 3.18
N LEU A 46 2.63 21.03 2.59
CA LEU A 46 3.79 21.05 1.70
C LEU A 46 5.13 20.94 2.45
N GLY A 47 5.17 21.37 3.71
CA GLY A 47 6.38 21.33 4.52
C GLY A 47 6.91 19.91 4.68
N GLY A 48 8.14 19.66 4.22
CA GLY A 48 8.83 18.37 4.35
C GLY A 48 8.32 17.26 3.45
N VAL A 49 7.24 17.44 2.67
CA VAL A 49 6.63 16.34 1.87
C VAL A 49 7.62 15.72 0.89
N ARG A 50 8.50 16.55 0.31
CA ARG A 50 9.55 16.09 -0.58
C ARG A 50 10.53 15.21 0.19
N GLU A 51 11.03 15.70 1.31
CA GLU A 51 12.02 15.02 2.14
C GLU A 51 11.46 13.68 2.64
N ARG A 52 10.19 13.63 3.07
CA ARG A 52 9.51 12.40 3.48
C ARG A 52 9.41 11.37 2.37
N ILE A 53 8.87 11.77 1.20
CA ILE A 53 8.73 10.85 0.07
C ILE A 53 10.12 10.40 -0.42
N HIS A 54 11.09 11.31 -0.46
CA HIS A 54 12.47 10.99 -0.86
C HIS A 54 13.12 9.99 0.11
N THR A 55 13.00 10.21 1.42
CA THR A 55 13.52 9.31 2.46
C THR A 55 12.83 7.95 2.40
N ALA A 56 11.50 7.92 2.31
CA ALA A 56 10.72 6.69 2.15
C ALA A 56 11.14 5.89 0.90
N MET A 57 11.32 6.57 -0.24
CA MET A 57 11.81 5.92 -1.46
C MET A 57 13.20 5.32 -1.25
N GLY A 58 14.13 6.07 -0.66
CA GLY A 58 15.50 5.60 -0.41
C GLY A 58 15.57 4.41 0.55
N ALA A 59 14.77 4.42 1.63
CA ALA A 59 14.71 3.34 2.60
C ALA A 59 14.19 2.04 1.98
N GLN A 60 13.27 2.17 1.04
CA GLN A 60 12.63 1.05 0.35
C GLN A 60 13.37 0.68 -0.96
N GLY A 61 14.64 1.08 -1.11
CA GLY A 61 15.51 0.69 -2.23
C GLY A 61 15.22 1.41 -3.56
N PHE A 62 14.32 2.39 -3.59
CA PHE A 62 13.99 3.14 -4.79
C PHE A 62 14.92 4.32 -5.00
N THR A 63 15.34 4.51 -6.26
CA THR A 63 16.15 5.67 -6.64
C THR A 63 15.27 6.88 -6.94
N TRP A 64 15.51 7.99 -6.22
CA TRP A 64 14.90 9.27 -6.55
C TRP A 64 15.44 9.84 -7.87
N PRO A 65 14.58 10.37 -8.77
CA PRO A 65 15.05 10.96 -10.02
C PRO A 65 15.98 12.16 -9.80
N ALA A 66 17.21 12.10 -10.31
CA ALA A 66 18.20 13.19 -10.25
C ALA A 66 17.91 14.34 -11.25
N THR A 67 16.63 14.59 -11.54
CA THR A 67 16.16 15.58 -12.52
C THR A 67 14.97 16.36 -11.97
N ARG A 68 14.24 17.10 -12.82
CA ARG A 68 13.06 17.86 -12.39
C ARG A 68 11.86 16.93 -12.27
N VAL A 69 11.28 16.86 -11.09
CA VAL A 69 10.04 16.14 -10.77
C VAL A 69 8.94 17.15 -10.47
N THR A 70 7.78 17.00 -11.09
CA THR A 70 6.58 17.79 -10.78
C THR A 70 5.40 16.85 -10.58
N ALA A 71 4.80 16.88 -9.39
CA ALA A 71 3.59 16.13 -9.08
C ALA A 71 2.41 17.10 -8.95
N ASN A 72 1.33 16.81 -9.67
CA ASN A 72 0.12 17.62 -9.67
C ASN A 72 -1.02 16.82 -9.05
N ILE A 73 -1.72 17.44 -8.09
CA ILE A 73 -2.94 16.89 -7.50
C ILE A 73 -4.13 17.76 -7.90
N MET A 74 -5.06 17.17 -8.65
CA MET A 74 -6.22 17.86 -9.21
C MET A 74 -7.51 17.39 -8.54
N PRO A 75 -8.55 18.25 -8.41
CA PRO A 75 -8.55 19.67 -8.71
C PRO A 75 -7.78 20.50 -7.67
N ALA A 76 -6.98 21.47 -8.10
CA ALA A 76 -6.20 22.32 -7.18
C ALA A 76 -7.06 23.33 -6.39
N SER A 77 -8.30 23.60 -6.83
CA SER A 77 -9.21 24.57 -6.23
C SER A 77 -9.94 24.08 -4.99
N ARG A 78 -10.00 22.75 -4.75
CA ARG A 78 -10.65 22.17 -3.57
C ARG A 78 -9.62 21.88 -2.48
N HIS A 79 -10.04 22.18 -1.25
CA HIS A 79 -9.28 21.85 -0.04
C HIS A 79 -9.06 20.34 0.04
N LYS A 80 -7.84 19.93 0.40
CA LYS A 80 -7.48 18.54 0.65
C LYS A 80 -7.03 18.46 2.10
N ASP A 81 -7.58 17.50 2.81
CA ASP A 81 -7.25 17.21 4.18
C ASP A 81 -6.01 16.31 4.27
N GLY A 82 -5.21 16.55 5.31
CA GLY A 82 -4.17 15.64 5.76
C GLY A 82 -3.06 15.29 4.74
N ARG A 83 -2.49 14.09 4.96
CA ARG A 83 -1.35 13.52 4.22
C ARG A 83 -1.74 12.30 3.36
N THR A 84 -3.03 12.13 3.10
CA THR A 84 -3.65 10.96 2.44
C THR A 84 -3.08 10.60 1.06
N HIS A 85 -2.42 11.56 0.40
CA HIS A 85 -1.96 11.46 -0.99
C HIS A 85 -0.48 11.07 -1.13
N GLU A 86 0.30 10.97 -0.06
CA GLU A 86 1.76 10.80 -0.18
C GLU A 86 2.14 9.49 -0.88
N LEU A 87 1.46 8.39 -0.57
CA LEU A 87 1.64 7.11 -1.27
C LEU A 87 1.32 7.25 -2.78
N ALA A 88 0.21 7.92 -3.11
CA ALA A 88 -0.17 8.17 -4.51
C ALA A 88 0.86 9.05 -5.23
N VAL A 89 1.42 10.06 -4.55
CA VAL A 89 2.50 10.89 -5.12
C VAL A 89 3.75 10.06 -5.35
N ALA A 90 4.20 9.27 -4.38
CA ALA A 90 5.36 8.39 -4.52
C ALA A 90 5.18 7.39 -5.67
N ALA A 91 4.04 6.70 -5.72
CA ALA A 91 3.69 5.76 -6.79
C ALA A 91 3.66 6.44 -8.17
N SER A 92 3.15 7.68 -8.26
CA SER A 92 3.12 8.41 -9.53
C SER A 92 4.52 8.74 -10.03
N ILE A 93 5.45 9.08 -9.12
CA ILE A 93 6.85 9.34 -9.43
C ILE A 93 7.52 8.05 -9.90
N LEU A 94 7.30 6.93 -9.21
CA LEU A 94 7.82 5.61 -9.59
C LEU A 94 7.31 5.16 -10.96
N CYS A 95 6.03 5.37 -11.27
CA CYS A 95 5.46 5.12 -12.60
C CYS A 95 6.07 6.01 -13.67
N ALA A 96 6.23 7.32 -13.40
CA ALA A 96 6.86 8.25 -14.32
C ALA A 96 8.35 7.93 -14.56
N ASN A 97 9.03 7.37 -13.55
CA ASN A 97 10.42 6.94 -13.64
C ASN A 97 10.58 5.56 -14.31
N GLY A 98 9.48 4.88 -14.62
CA GLY A 98 9.48 3.55 -15.26
C GLY A 98 9.81 2.38 -14.32
N VAL A 99 9.84 2.61 -13.01
CA VAL A 99 10.02 1.54 -12.01
C VAL A 99 8.74 0.71 -11.89
N LEU A 100 7.60 1.38 -11.81
CA LEU A 100 6.29 0.74 -11.83
C LEU A 100 5.69 0.80 -13.24
N ASN A 101 5.09 -0.30 -13.67
CA ASN A 101 4.38 -0.42 -14.92
C ASN A 101 3.10 0.41 -14.87
N LYS A 102 3.15 1.57 -15.52
CA LYS A 102 2.02 2.50 -15.61
C LYS A 102 0.69 1.85 -15.99
N ALA A 103 0.68 0.78 -16.80
CA ALA A 103 -0.55 0.15 -17.26
C ALA A 103 -1.28 -0.60 -16.13
N LEU A 104 -0.55 -1.10 -15.13
CA LEU A 104 -1.13 -1.77 -13.97
C LEU A 104 -1.70 -0.78 -12.95
N PHE A 105 -1.18 0.44 -12.96
CA PHE A 105 -1.52 1.49 -12.00
C PHE A 105 -2.47 2.54 -12.58
N ASP A 106 -2.76 2.50 -13.88
CA ASP A 106 -3.67 3.46 -14.51
C ASP A 106 -5.07 3.34 -13.91
N HIS A 107 -5.64 4.48 -13.50
CA HIS A 107 -6.95 4.54 -12.82
C HIS A 107 -7.07 3.72 -11.52
N VAL A 108 -5.94 3.31 -10.91
CA VAL A 108 -5.90 2.73 -9.57
C VAL A 108 -5.94 3.85 -8.53
N ALA A 109 -6.73 3.66 -7.46
CA ALA A 109 -6.72 4.56 -6.33
C ALA A 109 -5.71 4.13 -5.28
N LEU A 110 -4.95 5.07 -4.72
CA LEU A 110 -3.98 4.80 -3.65
C LEU A 110 -4.20 5.75 -2.48
N PHE A 111 -4.17 5.20 -1.26
CA PHE A 111 -4.32 5.95 -0.01
C PHE A 111 -3.17 5.64 0.93
N GLY A 112 -2.62 6.66 1.57
CA GLY A 112 -1.62 6.49 2.61
C GLY A 112 -0.72 7.70 2.78
N SER A 113 -0.38 8.01 4.02
CA SER A 113 0.78 8.84 4.33
C SER A 113 2.02 7.96 4.53
N LEU A 114 3.19 8.48 4.20
CA LEU A 114 4.44 7.74 4.35
C LEU A 114 5.13 8.16 5.64
N ASP A 115 5.47 7.19 6.47
CA ASP A 115 6.18 7.44 7.71
C ASP A 115 7.53 8.12 7.46
N ASP A 116 7.84 9.07 8.33
CA ASP A 116 9.04 9.88 8.36
C ASP A 116 9.55 10.13 9.79
N ASP A 117 9.11 9.37 10.79
CA ASP A 117 9.36 9.57 12.24
C ASP A 117 10.84 9.54 12.68
N GLY A 118 11.78 9.67 11.74
CA GLY A 118 13.20 9.88 11.99
C GLY A 118 14.00 8.59 12.15
N ASP A 119 13.30 7.45 12.21
CA ASP A 119 13.91 6.14 12.10
C ASP A 119 13.90 5.68 10.64
N TRP A 120 15.09 5.43 10.10
CA TRP A 120 15.23 4.91 8.74
C TRP A 120 14.56 3.54 8.57
N HIS A 121 14.41 2.76 9.64
CA HIS A 121 13.75 1.45 9.62
C HIS A 121 12.23 1.54 9.46
N SER A 122 11.60 2.63 9.88
CA SER A 122 10.16 2.85 9.66
C SER A 122 9.87 3.65 8.39
N ALA A 123 10.89 4.29 7.82
CA ALA A 123 10.75 5.12 6.62
C ALA A 123 10.15 4.34 5.45
N GLY A 124 9.03 4.84 4.94
CA GLY A 124 8.30 4.20 3.85
C GLY A 124 7.20 3.25 4.29
N ARG A 125 6.97 3.07 5.60
CA ARG A 125 5.73 2.45 6.09
C ARG A 125 4.52 3.28 5.70
N VAL A 126 3.45 2.61 5.27
CA VAL A 126 2.19 3.23 4.88
C VAL A 126 1.30 3.35 6.11
N GLN A 127 1.10 4.59 6.53
CA GLN A 127 0.35 4.93 7.73
C GLN A 127 -1.16 5.00 7.46
N ARG A 128 -1.93 4.81 8.53
CA ARG A 128 -3.40 4.85 8.52
C ARG A 128 -3.91 6.18 7.95
N VAL A 129 -5.00 6.10 7.19
CA VAL A 129 -5.76 7.26 6.71
C VAL A 129 -7.06 7.39 7.49
N GLU A 130 -7.33 8.59 8.01
CA GLU A 130 -8.60 8.93 8.63
C GLU A 130 -9.71 9.06 7.58
N HIS A 131 -10.94 8.73 7.96
CA HIS A 131 -12.12 8.76 7.07
C HIS A 131 -11.99 7.91 5.79
N LEU A 132 -11.13 6.89 5.83
CA LEU A 132 -10.91 6.03 4.67
C LEU A 132 -12.19 5.29 4.21
N PRO A 133 -13.09 4.79 5.09
CA PRO A 133 -14.33 4.16 4.64
C PRO A 133 -15.18 5.07 3.73
N GLU A 134 -15.33 6.35 4.07
CA GLU A 134 -16.08 7.31 3.26
C GLU A 134 -15.40 7.56 1.90
N LEU A 135 -14.07 7.71 1.90
CA LEU A 135 -13.27 7.94 0.70
C LEU A 135 -13.30 6.75 -0.27
N VAL A 136 -13.17 5.53 0.27
CA VAL A 136 -13.24 4.29 -0.51
C VAL A 136 -14.64 4.09 -1.07
N SER A 137 -15.69 4.29 -0.27
CA SER A 137 -17.09 4.22 -0.73
C SER A 137 -17.38 5.21 -1.85
N HIS A 138 -16.87 6.45 -1.74
CA HIS A 138 -16.98 7.46 -2.78
C HIS A 138 -16.36 6.98 -4.10
N LEU A 139 -15.12 6.51 -4.07
CA LEU A 139 -14.43 6.03 -5.28
C LEU A 139 -15.08 4.79 -5.91
N ALA A 140 -15.56 3.86 -5.08
CA ALA A 140 -16.32 2.71 -5.55
C ALA A 140 -17.58 3.14 -6.33
N LYS A 141 -18.33 4.13 -5.81
CA LYS A 141 -19.50 4.72 -6.49
C LYS A 141 -19.14 5.44 -7.79
N GLN A 142 -17.92 5.97 -7.90
CA GLN A 142 -17.39 6.55 -9.14
C GLN A 142 -16.86 5.49 -10.13
N GLY A 143 -16.98 4.20 -9.80
CA GLY A 143 -16.59 3.09 -10.67
C GLY A 143 -15.13 2.70 -10.60
N VAL A 144 -14.37 3.17 -9.60
CA VAL A 144 -12.99 2.72 -9.37
C VAL A 144 -13.02 1.26 -8.90
N ARG A 145 -12.27 0.40 -9.60
CA ARG A 145 -12.30 -1.07 -9.39
C ARG A 145 -11.09 -1.62 -8.67
N THR A 146 -10.05 -0.83 -8.47
CA THR A 146 -8.87 -1.24 -7.70
C THR A 146 -8.44 -0.10 -6.81
N ILE A 147 -8.39 -0.39 -5.51
CA ILE A 147 -8.07 0.59 -4.48
C ILE A 147 -7.02 -0.02 -3.56
N ILE A 148 -5.86 0.63 -3.50
CA ILE A 148 -4.75 0.29 -2.62
C ILE A 148 -4.89 1.14 -1.36
N ILE A 149 -4.89 0.48 -0.20
CA ILE A 149 -5.11 1.09 1.10
C ILE A 149 -4.03 0.68 2.11
N PRO A 150 -3.82 1.46 3.19
CA PRO A 150 -2.94 1.06 4.27
C PRO A 150 -3.46 -0.22 4.95
N ALA A 151 -2.57 -1.18 5.22
CA ALA A 151 -2.89 -2.37 6.02
C ALA A 151 -3.35 -1.99 7.44
N ALA A 152 -2.89 -0.84 7.95
CA ALA A 152 -3.33 -0.27 9.23
C ALA A 152 -4.84 0.12 9.27
N ASN A 153 -5.50 0.25 8.11
CA ASN A 153 -6.93 0.50 8.01
C ASN A 153 -7.74 -0.81 7.99
N LYS A 154 -7.77 -1.52 9.11
CA LYS A 154 -8.47 -2.82 9.24
C LYS A 154 -10.00 -2.74 9.12
N ASP A 155 -10.55 -1.53 9.26
CA ASP A 155 -11.98 -1.20 9.25
C ASP A 155 -12.61 -1.10 7.85
N ILE A 156 -11.87 -1.43 6.79
CA ILE A 156 -12.39 -1.45 5.42
C ILE A 156 -12.94 -2.83 5.09
N GLU A 157 -14.26 -2.92 5.02
CA GLU A 157 -14.98 -4.12 4.57
C GLU A 157 -14.85 -4.34 3.06
N PRO A 158 -14.99 -5.59 2.57
CA PRO A 158 -15.07 -5.88 1.15
C PRO A 158 -16.22 -5.14 0.46
N ILE A 159 -15.94 -4.58 -0.72
CA ILE A 159 -16.94 -3.86 -1.54
C ILE A 159 -17.13 -4.61 -2.84
N ASP A 160 -18.38 -4.91 -3.19
CA ASP A 160 -18.70 -5.68 -4.40
C ASP A 160 -18.16 -5.00 -5.67
N GLY A 161 -17.50 -5.82 -6.50
CA GLY A 161 -16.84 -5.36 -7.72
C GLY A 161 -15.68 -4.38 -7.49
N VAL A 162 -15.11 -4.27 -6.30
CA VAL A 162 -13.91 -3.45 -6.03
C VAL A 162 -12.83 -4.34 -5.42
N ARG A 163 -11.68 -4.41 -6.10
CA ARG A 163 -10.49 -5.07 -5.59
C ARG A 163 -9.79 -4.13 -4.59
N ILE A 164 -9.92 -4.42 -3.31
CA ILE A 164 -9.10 -3.82 -2.26
C ILE A 164 -7.77 -4.58 -2.18
N ILE A 165 -6.66 -3.84 -2.12
CA ILE A 165 -5.31 -4.36 -1.90
C ILE A 165 -4.69 -3.60 -0.73
N ARG A 166 -4.22 -4.31 0.29
CA ARG A 166 -3.58 -3.72 1.46
C ARG A 166 -2.07 -3.63 1.26
N VAL A 167 -1.47 -2.55 1.74
CA VAL A 167 -0.01 -2.34 1.74
C VAL A 167 0.44 -1.82 3.11
N SER A 168 1.55 -2.33 3.62
CA SER A 168 2.22 -1.88 4.84
C SER A 168 3.43 -1.00 4.54
N SER A 169 4.00 -1.08 3.33
CA SER A 169 5.15 -0.26 2.91
C SER A 169 5.04 0.22 1.46
N LEU A 170 5.89 1.18 1.08
CA LEU A 170 6.03 1.61 -0.32
C LEU A 170 6.61 0.48 -1.20
N ALA A 171 7.42 -0.42 -0.64
CA ALA A 171 7.98 -1.55 -1.37
C ALA A 171 6.89 -2.52 -1.85
N ASP A 172 5.79 -2.68 -1.12
CA ASP A 172 4.67 -3.55 -1.53
C ASP A 172 4.10 -3.24 -2.92
N LEU A 173 4.31 -2.02 -3.43
CA LEU A 173 3.92 -1.68 -4.79
C LEU A 173 4.67 -2.48 -5.86
N THR A 174 5.86 -3.04 -5.56
CA THR A 174 6.59 -3.92 -6.48
C THR A 174 5.91 -5.26 -6.62
N ALA A 175 5.38 -5.85 -5.55
CA ALA A 175 4.59 -7.08 -5.60
C ALA A 175 3.39 -6.90 -6.56
N ILE A 176 2.66 -5.80 -6.41
CA ILE A 176 1.54 -5.46 -7.31
C ILE A 176 2.02 -5.31 -8.76
N ASN A 177 3.19 -4.69 -8.96
CA ASN A 177 3.80 -4.50 -10.28
C ASN A 177 4.23 -5.82 -10.95
N GLU A 178 4.64 -6.80 -10.15
CA GLU A 178 5.03 -8.15 -10.59
C GLU A 178 3.82 -9.06 -10.79
N GLY A 179 2.61 -8.58 -10.46
CA GLY A 179 1.36 -9.32 -10.59
C GLY A 179 1.03 -10.20 -9.39
N THR A 180 1.81 -10.10 -8.31
CA THR A 180 1.57 -10.77 -7.03
C THR A 180 0.80 -9.86 -6.07
N ARG A 181 0.48 -10.37 -4.88
CA ARG A 181 -0.13 -9.59 -3.80
C ARG A 181 0.92 -9.30 -2.73
N PRO A 182 0.90 -8.11 -2.12
CA PRO A 182 1.71 -7.82 -0.93
C PRO A 182 1.52 -8.87 0.16
N ALA A 183 2.58 -9.21 0.89
CA ALA A 183 2.52 -10.21 1.97
C ALA A 183 1.47 -9.87 3.03
N CYS A 184 1.37 -8.60 3.43
CA CYS A 184 0.34 -8.15 4.38
C CYS A 184 -1.10 -8.38 3.89
N ASP A 185 -1.37 -8.19 2.59
CA ASP A 185 -2.68 -8.45 1.98
C ASP A 185 -2.99 -9.96 1.92
N ARG A 186 -1.98 -10.80 1.71
CA ARG A 186 -2.12 -12.26 1.72
C ARG A 186 -2.44 -12.77 3.14
N ILE A 187 -1.74 -12.25 4.16
CA ILE A 187 -1.99 -12.59 5.57
C ILE A 187 -3.42 -12.20 5.96
N ASP A 188 -3.83 -10.96 5.72
CA ASP A 188 -5.18 -10.52 6.10
C ASP A 188 -6.28 -11.38 5.46
N ARG A 189 -6.08 -11.81 4.21
CA ARG A 189 -7.00 -12.73 3.51
C ARG A 189 -7.04 -14.11 4.13
N LEU A 190 -5.88 -14.72 4.39
CA LEU A 190 -5.81 -16.01 5.05
C LEU A 190 -6.52 -16.00 6.40
N VAL A 191 -6.32 -14.93 7.18
CA VAL A 191 -6.99 -14.74 8.47
C VAL A 191 -8.50 -14.61 8.29
N ASP A 192 -8.98 -13.87 7.28
CA ASP A 192 -10.41 -13.73 7.00
C ASP A 192 -11.05 -15.02 6.45
N GLU A 193 -10.34 -15.76 5.60
CA GLU A 193 -10.77 -17.07 5.08
C GLU A 193 -10.85 -18.10 6.20
N ALA A 194 -9.83 -18.17 7.06
CA ALA A 194 -9.86 -19.01 8.27
C ALA A 194 -11.04 -18.66 9.18
N ARG A 195 -11.32 -17.37 9.41
CA ARG A 195 -12.50 -16.92 10.17
C ARG A 195 -13.82 -17.34 9.53
N ASN A 196 -13.95 -17.25 8.20
CA ASN A 196 -15.17 -17.61 7.50
C ASN A 196 -15.42 -19.13 7.52
N LEU A 197 -14.37 -19.95 7.37
CA LEU A 197 -14.47 -21.40 7.55
C LEU A 197 -14.90 -21.76 8.98
N MET A 198 -14.52 -20.95 9.97
CA MET A 198 -14.89 -21.17 11.37
C MET A 198 -16.33 -20.80 11.74
N ASP A 199 -17.07 -20.10 10.88
CA ASP A 199 -18.53 -19.98 11.04
C ASP A 199 -19.23 -21.35 10.82
N THR A 200 -18.50 -22.32 10.26
CA THR A 200 -18.78 -23.75 10.20
C THR A 200 -17.92 -24.53 11.22
N ARG A 201 -18.31 -24.50 12.51
CA ARG A 201 -17.85 -25.37 13.64
C ARG A 201 -16.54 -26.19 13.44
N GLN A 202 -15.38 -25.65 13.84
CA GLN A 202 -14.24 -26.43 14.34
C GLN A 202 -13.22 -25.56 15.11
N GLU A 203 -13.32 -25.50 16.45
CA GLU A 203 -12.45 -24.69 17.34
C GLU A 203 -10.99 -25.17 17.43
N ALA A 204 -10.71 -26.45 17.17
CA ALA A 204 -9.36 -27.01 17.33
C ALA A 204 -8.38 -26.63 16.20
N LEU A 205 -8.89 -26.23 15.04
CA LEU A 205 -8.09 -25.79 13.90
C LEU A 205 -7.66 -24.32 14.04
N LEU A 206 -8.51 -23.47 14.65
CA LEU A 206 -8.17 -22.08 14.99
C LEU A 206 -6.93 -22.04 15.88
N ASP A 207 -6.87 -22.87 16.92
CA ASP A 207 -5.72 -22.93 17.82
C ASP A 207 -4.41 -23.34 17.13
N ALA A 208 -4.47 -24.11 16.05
CA ALA A 208 -3.30 -24.54 15.29
C ALA A 208 -2.83 -23.44 14.33
N CYS A 209 -3.73 -22.89 13.51
CA CYS A 209 -3.38 -21.81 12.58
C CYS A 209 -3.00 -20.51 13.30
N VAL A 210 -3.67 -20.18 14.42
CA VAL A 210 -3.28 -19.01 15.24
C VAL A 210 -1.90 -19.21 15.84
N ARG A 211 -1.56 -20.41 16.33
CA ARG A 211 -0.21 -20.70 16.82
C ARG A 211 0.84 -20.61 15.73
N GLU A 212 0.58 -21.15 14.54
CA GLU A 212 1.52 -21.04 13.42
C GLU A 212 1.72 -19.58 12.98
N LEU A 213 0.65 -18.77 12.98
CA LEU A 213 0.75 -17.33 12.74
C LEU A 213 1.49 -16.60 13.87
N GLU A 214 1.25 -16.95 15.13
CA GLU A 214 1.97 -16.40 16.29
C GLU A 214 3.46 -16.76 16.24
N ASP A 215 3.81 -18.02 15.95
CA ASP A 215 5.18 -18.50 15.81
C ASP A 215 5.90 -17.80 14.66
N ALA A 216 5.21 -17.56 13.53
CA ALA A 216 5.75 -16.81 12.42
C ALA A 216 5.96 -15.33 12.76
N VAL A 217 5.01 -14.70 13.46
CA VAL A 217 5.16 -13.33 13.96
C VAL A 217 6.33 -13.21 14.93
N ASP A 218 6.51 -14.17 15.85
CA ASP A 218 7.64 -14.20 16.78
C ASP A 218 8.98 -14.38 16.05
N THR A 219 8.99 -15.20 15.00
CA THR A 219 10.17 -15.38 14.14
C THR A 219 10.53 -14.08 13.42
N LEU A 220 9.55 -13.38 12.86
CA LEU A 220 9.73 -12.09 12.20
C LEU A 220 10.21 -11.02 13.16
N ASN A 221 9.64 -10.95 14.37
CA ASN A 221 10.08 -10.01 15.40
C ASN A 221 11.54 -10.29 15.80
N GLY A 222 11.93 -11.57 15.93
CA GLY A 222 13.31 -11.96 16.23
C GLY A 222 14.32 -11.61 15.13
N ILE A 223 13.89 -11.54 13.86
CA ILE A 223 14.72 -11.08 12.73
C ILE A 223 14.88 -9.56 12.79
N ILE A 224 13.79 -8.83 13.04
CA ILE A 224 13.77 -7.36 13.11
C ILE A 224 14.62 -6.84 14.28
N GLU A 225 14.68 -7.55 15.41
CA GLU A 225 15.46 -7.16 16.59
C GLU A 225 17.00 -7.29 16.43
N GLN A 226 17.50 -7.84 15.32
CA GLN A 226 18.95 -7.99 15.11
C GLN A 226 19.61 -6.66 14.72
N GLU A 227 20.11 -5.90 15.70
CA GLU A 227 20.71 -4.55 15.54
C GLU A 227 21.92 -4.42 14.56
N ASP A 228 22.54 -5.53 14.12
CA ASP A 228 23.86 -5.51 13.46
C ASP A 228 23.83 -5.89 11.95
N ARG A 229 22.64 -6.00 11.34
CA ARG A 229 22.46 -6.29 9.90
C ARG A 229 21.86 -5.12 9.14
N ASP A 230 22.08 -5.10 7.83
CA ASP A 230 21.43 -4.15 6.92
C ASP A 230 19.90 -4.26 7.08
N PRO A 231 19.21 -3.20 7.53
CA PRO A 231 17.77 -3.20 7.76
C PRO A 231 16.95 -3.63 6.55
N SER A 232 17.39 -3.24 5.35
CA SER A 232 16.71 -3.61 4.11
C SER A 232 16.83 -5.10 3.82
N ALA A 233 17.98 -5.69 4.18
CA ALA A 233 18.20 -7.13 4.06
C ALA A 233 17.43 -7.93 5.13
N LEU A 234 17.29 -7.39 6.35
CA LEU A 234 16.45 -7.97 7.39
C LEU A 234 14.97 -7.93 7.03
N GLU A 235 14.48 -6.80 6.53
CA GLU A 235 13.09 -6.65 6.07
C GLU A 235 12.81 -7.56 4.87
N SER A 236 13.76 -7.66 3.92
CA SER A 236 13.65 -8.60 2.79
C SER A 236 13.64 -10.07 3.24
N ALA A 237 14.49 -10.44 4.21
CA ALA A 237 14.54 -11.81 4.74
C ALA A 237 13.29 -12.15 5.54
N ALA A 238 12.82 -11.23 6.40
CA ALA A 238 11.57 -11.34 7.13
C ALA A 238 10.40 -11.46 6.16
N THR A 239 10.35 -10.64 5.11
CA THR A 239 9.29 -10.73 4.08
C THR A 239 9.31 -12.09 3.39
N ALA A 240 10.47 -12.61 3.00
CA ALA A 240 10.60 -13.91 2.34
C ALA A 240 10.17 -15.08 3.25
N GLU A 241 10.53 -15.02 4.53
CA GLU A 241 10.12 -16.04 5.52
C GLU A 241 8.62 -15.97 5.80
N ALA A 242 8.05 -14.76 5.93
CA ALA A 242 6.61 -14.57 6.00
C ALA A 242 5.90 -15.11 4.76
N GLU A 243 6.44 -14.87 3.56
CA GLU A 243 5.88 -15.39 2.30
C GLU A 243 5.86 -16.93 2.27
N GLN A 244 6.93 -17.58 2.74
CA GLN A 244 6.97 -19.04 2.83
C GLN A 244 5.91 -19.57 3.81
N THR A 245 5.78 -18.98 4.99
CA THR A 245 4.74 -19.38 5.96
C THR A 245 3.34 -19.16 5.39
N ILE A 246 3.11 -18.06 4.67
CA ILE A 246 1.82 -17.79 4.01
C ILE A 246 1.51 -18.89 2.98
N ASP A 247 2.49 -19.29 2.15
CA ASP A 247 2.31 -20.39 1.18
C ASP A 247 1.92 -21.69 1.89
N GLU A 248 2.63 -22.04 2.99
CA GLU A 248 2.35 -23.25 3.78
C GLU A 248 0.94 -23.22 4.39
N LEU A 249 0.50 -22.07 4.92
CA LEU A 249 -0.86 -21.90 5.47
C LEU A 249 -1.94 -21.98 4.38
N GLN A 250 -1.69 -21.45 3.18
CA GLN A 250 -2.62 -21.57 2.05
C GLN A 250 -2.81 -23.04 1.64
N ASP A 251 -1.72 -23.80 1.53
CA ASP A 251 -1.78 -25.24 1.19
C ASP A 251 -2.58 -26.05 2.22
N GLN A 252 -2.43 -25.72 3.52
CA GLN A 252 -3.21 -26.34 4.58
C GLN A 252 -4.70 -26.01 4.44
N LEU A 253 -5.05 -24.76 4.14
CA LEU A 253 -6.42 -24.30 3.99
C LEU A 253 -7.12 -24.98 2.80
N ASP A 254 -6.46 -25.04 1.65
CA ASP A 254 -6.96 -25.71 0.44
C ASP A 254 -7.24 -27.19 0.69
N THR A 255 -6.32 -27.87 1.40
CA THR A 255 -6.49 -29.28 1.79
C THR A 255 -7.72 -29.50 2.69
N LEU A 256 -8.09 -28.50 3.50
CA LEU A 256 -9.25 -28.57 4.38
C LEU A 256 -10.55 -28.33 3.61
N GLU A 257 -10.59 -27.36 2.70
CA GLU A 257 -11.75 -27.14 1.84
C GLU A 257 -12.11 -28.39 1.03
N ASP A 258 -11.10 -29.09 0.51
CA ASP A 258 -11.30 -30.34 -0.23
C ASP A 258 -11.88 -31.44 0.65
N LYS A 259 -11.44 -31.57 1.91
CA LYS A 259 -11.99 -32.55 2.86
C LYS A 259 -13.44 -32.25 3.24
N GLU A 260 -13.79 -30.98 3.47
CA GLU A 260 -15.19 -30.61 3.74
C GLU A 260 -16.10 -30.89 2.55
N ARG A 261 -15.61 -30.69 1.31
CA ARG A 261 -16.37 -31.03 0.09
C ARG A 261 -16.56 -32.54 -0.10
N GLU A 262 -15.66 -33.38 0.41
CA GLU A 262 -15.79 -34.84 0.34
C GLU A 262 -16.73 -35.43 1.42
N GLU A 263 -16.95 -34.72 2.53
CA GLU A 263 -17.86 -35.15 3.60
C GLU A 263 -19.35 -34.80 3.37
N TYR A 264 -19.68 -34.07 2.29
CA TYR A 264 -21.05 -33.68 1.89
C TYR A 264 -21.47 -34.25 0.52
#